data_AF-A0A2D9JGQ9-F1
#
_entry.id   AF-A0A2D9JGQ9-F1
#
_cell.length_a   1.000
_cell.length_b   1.000
_cell.length_c   1.000
_cell.angle_alpha   90.00
_cell.angle_beta   90.00
_cell.angle_gamma   90.00
#
_symmetry.space_group_name_H-M   'P 1'
#
loop_
_entity.id
_entity.type
_entity.pdbx_description
1 polymer ?
#
loop_
_entity_poly.entity_id
_entity_poly.type
_entity_poly.pdbx_seq_one_letter_code
_entity_poly.pdbx_strand_id
1 'polypeptide(L)'
;MIFSKQPASPNAPQSSLRVELLGQLTGVQMAVEAAIAELRRSGDGSLLAQGERHLQSLQALQAALATASPTALISMRAEVLASITTAGTTVQQARAAGSQQSAEMASLAAVRAESRQLAEATQRALFEDRILDASLRFASPAEEEAYRQREAERLALIDSLDPRNPRSARDQLLIQRDQVDDAMAHGADRDPRAQQMRDQIDRQLRLQRDAEIRAGRDPKEYDREVEALQASLPRHGRGARAEERAAFITGGWTAEMPIAGVKGSAMPALAASSAADQKHALAASAEEMEGEAPATFDDPVQQAAAQLKAAGVSAPAVPEAVTPGSDVRTAHTGERIPPRA
;
A
#
# COMPACT_ATOMS: atom_id res chain seq x y z
N MET A 1 -62.28 38.78 -14.63
CA MET A 1 -61.13 38.57 -13.72
C MET A 1 -60.14 37.65 -14.43
N ILE A 2 -59.03 38.21 -14.91
CA ILE A 2 -57.97 37.46 -15.59
C ILE A 2 -56.87 37.27 -14.54
N PHE A 3 -56.73 36.05 -14.02
CA PHE A 3 -55.60 35.69 -13.16
C PHE A 3 -54.36 35.55 -14.04
N SER A 4 -53.57 36.62 -14.13
CA SER A 4 -52.24 36.59 -14.73
C SER A 4 -51.35 35.66 -13.91
N LYS A 5 -51.14 34.45 -14.44
CA LYS A 5 -50.23 33.44 -13.88
C LYS A 5 -48.80 33.98 -14.03
N GLN A 6 -48.31 34.62 -12.98
CA GLN A 6 -46.96 35.18 -12.93
C GLN A 6 -45.96 34.02 -13.10
N PRO A 7 -45.03 34.08 -14.07
CA PRO A 7 -44.05 33.03 -14.28
C PRO A 7 -43.15 32.95 -13.04
N ALA A 8 -43.00 31.74 -12.49
CA ALA A 8 -42.13 31.49 -11.35
C ALA A 8 -40.72 32.00 -11.67
N SER A 9 -40.22 32.91 -10.83
CA SER A 9 -38.88 33.49 -10.98
C SER A 9 -37.83 32.38 -10.99
N PRO A 10 -36.91 32.33 -11.97
CA PRO A 10 -35.88 31.30 -12.09
C PRO A 10 -34.84 31.30 -10.94
N ASN A 11 -34.91 32.27 -10.02
CA ASN A 11 -34.06 32.38 -8.83
C ASN A 11 -34.76 31.91 -7.54
N ALA A 12 -35.50 30.80 -7.59
CA ALA A 12 -36.06 30.23 -6.37
C ALA A 12 -34.92 29.67 -5.50
N PRO A 13 -34.73 30.09 -4.23
CA PRO A 13 -33.61 29.67 -3.36
C PRO A 13 -33.50 28.15 -3.16
N GLN A 14 -34.54 27.40 -3.51
CA GLN A 14 -34.62 25.95 -3.45
C GLN A 14 -33.82 25.24 -4.55
N SER A 15 -33.73 25.83 -5.76
CA SER A 15 -32.88 25.27 -6.82
C SER A 15 -31.40 25.42 -6.44
N SER A 16 -31.04 26.52 -5.78
CA SER A 16 -29.69 26.76 -5.27
C SER A 16 -29.26 25.72 -4.23
N LEU A 17 -30.10 25.44 -3.21
CA LEU A 17 -29.76 24.46 -2.17
C LEU A 17 -29.60 23.04 -2.72
N ARG A 18 -30.49 22.60 -3.63
CA ARG A 18 -30.38 21.27 -4.23
C ARG A 18 -29.10 21.15 -5.05
N VAL A 19 -28.78 22.15 -5.86
CA VAL A 19 -27.55 22.17 -6.68
C VAL A 19 -26.31 22.13 -5.79
N GLU A 20 -26.30 22.87 -4.68
CA GLU A 20 -25.21 22.86 -3.70
C GLU A 20 -25.01 21.47 -3.08
N LEU A 21 -26.07 20.86 -2.52
CA LEU A 21 -26.00 19.55 -1.88
C LEU A 21 -25.60 18.44 -2.86
N LEU A 22 -26.12 18.48 -4.10
CA LEU A 22 -25.72 17.54 -5.14
C LEU A 22 -24.24 17.73 -5.52
N GLY A 23 -23.77 18.96 -5.69
CA GLY A 23 -22.36 19.25 -5.97
C GLY A 23 -21.42 18.72 -4.88
N GLN A 24 -21.78 18.90 -3.61
CA GLN A 24 -21.02 18.36 -2.47
C GLN A 24 -20.98 16.82 -2.50
N LEU A 25 -22.13 16.16 -2.71
CA LEU A 25 -22.20 14.70 -2.79
C LEU A 25 -21.40 14.14 -3.97
N THR A 26 -21.47 14.77 -5.15
CA THR A 26 -20.69 14.33 -6.33
C THR A 26 -19.19 14.41 -6.09
N GLY A 27 -18.71 15.49 -5.47
CA GLY A 27 -17.28 15.62 -5.13
C GLY A 27 -16.81 14.52 -4.16
N VAL A 28 -17.62 14.21 -3.14
CA VAL A 28 -17.31 13.13 -2.19
C VAL A 28 -17.41 11.75 -2.84
N GLN A 29 -18.39 11.52 -3.70
CA GLN A 29 -18.52 10.27 -4.43
C GLN A 29 -17.25 9.96 -5.24
N MET A 30 -16.74 10.94 -6.00
CA MET A 30 -15.50 10.77 -6.76
C MET A 30 -14.30 10.45 -5.84
N ALA A 31 -14.22 11.09 -4.68
CA ALA A 31 -13.16 10.82 -3.71
C ALA A 31 -13.25 9.40 -3.13
N VAL A 32 -14.47 8.92 -2.83
CA VAL A 32 -14.71 7.55 -2.36
C VAL A 32 -14.39 6.53 -3.44
N GLU A 33 -14.77 6.79 -4.70
CA GLU A 33 -14.43 5.92 -5.84
C GLU A 33 -12.91 5.79 -6.02
N ALA A 34 -12.17 6.91 -5.91
CA ALA A 34 -10.72 6.90 -5.94
C ALA A 34 -10.11 6.11 -4.75
N ALA A 35 -10.68 6.28 -3.54
CA ALA A 35 -10.27 5.52 -2.36
C ALA A 35 -10.55 4.02 -2.49
N ILE A 36 -11.68 3.62 -3.08
CA ILE A 36 -12.00 2.22 -3.40
C ILE A 36 -10.98 1.65 -4.38
N ALA A 37 -10.60 2.40 -5.41
CA ALA A 37 -9.56 1.97 -6.35
C ALA A 37 -8.20 1.78 -5.67
N GLU A 38 -7.85 2.63 -4.70
CA GLU A 38 -6.66 2.44 -3.85
C GLU A 38 -6.77 1.17 -2.99
N LEU A 39 -7.89 0.99 -2.29
CA LEU A 39 -8.12 -0.16 -1.41
C LEU A 39 -8.13 -1.49 -2.15
N ARG A 40 -8.60 -1.51 -3.41
CA ARG A 40 -8.51 -2.69 -4.28
C ARG A 40 -7.06 -3.07 -4.57
N ARG A 41 -6.16 -2.10 -4.66
CA ARG A 41 -4.71 -2.35 -4.84
C ARG A 41 -4.04 -2.80 -3.55
N SER A 42 -4.52 -2.33 -2.40
CA SER A 42 -3.99 -2.76 -1.10
C SER A 42 -4.49 -4.12 -0.62
N GLY A 43 -5.63 -4.58 -1.13
CA GLY A 43 -6.20 -5.86 -0.75
C GLY A 43 -6.89 -5.85 0.63
N ASP A 44 -7.10 -4.68 1.24
CA ASP A 44 -7.89 -4.58 2.48
C ASP A 44 -9.38 -4.75 2.18
N GLY A 45 -9.84 -6.00 2.23
CA GLY A 45 -11.23 -6.35 1.95
C GLY A 45 -12.23 -5.71 2.91
N SER A 46 -11.82 -5.40 4.14
CA SER A 46 -12.71 -4.83 5.16
C SER A 46 -12.99 -3.34 4.90
N LEU A 47 -11.94 -2.56 4.66
CA LEU A 47 -12.04 -1.16 4.26
C LEU A 47 -12.67 -1.03 2.87
N LEU A 48 -12.37 -1.97 1.96
CA LEU A 48 -13.00 -2.01 0.64
C LEU A 48 -14.53 -2.17 0.75
N ALA A 49 -15.01 -3.15 1.52
CA ALA A 49 -16.44 -3.36 1.73
C ALA A 49 -17.10 -2.18 2.47
N GLN A 50 -16.35 -1.46 3.31
CA GLN A 50 -16.83 -0.22 3.92
C GLN A 50 -16.95 0.91 2.88
N GLY A 51 -15.94 1.12 2.04
CA GLY A 51 -15.96 2.10 0.95
C GLY A 51 -17.12 1.85 -0.02
N GLU A 52 -17.34 0.60 -0.43
CA GLU A 52 -18.44 0.22 -1.33
C GLU A 52 -19.83 0.49 -0.70
N ARG A 53 -19.99 0.22 0.61
CA ARG A 53 -21.22 0.58 1.33
C ARG A 53 -21.43 2.09 1.37
N HIS A 54 -20.40 2.88 1.64
CA HIS A 54 -20.50 4.34 1.63
C HIS A 54 -20.85 4.88 0.25
N LEU A 55 -20.27 4.32 -0.82
CA LEU A 55 -20.62 4.69 -2.19
C LEU A 55 -22.11 4.45 -2.48
N GLN A 56 -22.64 3.29 -2.09
CA GLN A 56 -24.08 2.98 -2.24
C GLN A 56 -24.96 3.95 -1.45
N SER A 57 -24.58 4.30 -0.21
CA SER A 57 -25.32 5.28 0.60
C SER A 57 -25.33 6.68 -0.04
N LEU A 58 -24.21 7.13 -0.60
CA LEU A 58 -24.12 8.41 -1.31
C LEU A 58 -25.01 8.43 -2.56
N GLN A 59 -25.04 7.34 -3.33
CA GLN A 59 -25.91 7.20 -4.51
C GLN A 59 -27.40 7.23 -4.11
N ALA A 60 -27.77 6.57 -3.01
CA ALA A 60 -29.14 6.61 -2.48
C ALA A 60 -29.53 8.04 -2.04
N LEU A 61 -28.62 8.76 -1.39
CA LEU A 61 -28.83 10.17 -1.00
C LEU A 61 -29.00 11.09 -2.21
N GLN A 62 -28.20 10.91 -3.27
CA GLN A 62 -28.35 11.66 -4.51
C GLN A 62 -29.73 11.43 -5.15
N ALA A 63 -30.20 10.18 -5.22
CA ALA A 63 -31.53 9.85 -5.72
C ALA A 63 -32.64 10.47 -4.87
N ALA A 64 -32.49 10.45 -3.54
CA ALA A 64 -33.44 11.09 -2.62
C ALA A 64 -33.49 12.62 -2.81
N LEU A 65 -32.35 13.29 -2.93
CA LEU A 65 -32.28 14.76 -3.14
C LEU A 65 -32.94 15.21 -4.45
N ALA A 66 -32.84 14.38 -5.50
CA ALA A 66 -33.42 14.67 -6.80
C ALA A 66 -34.96 14.83 -6.74
N THR A 67 -35.61 14.13 -5.80
CA THR A 67 -37.08 14.10 -5.67
C THR A 67 -37.60 14.77 -4.40
N ALA A 68 -36.72 15.12 -3.46
CA ALA A 68 -37.08 15.72 -2.18
C ALA A 68 -37.83 17.05 -2.33
N SER A 69 -38.87 17.24 -1.51
CA SER A 69 -39.58 18.51 -1.40
C SER A 69 -38.68 19.59 -0.75
N PRO A 70 -39.01 20.89 -0.88
CA PRO A 70 -38.21 21.95 -0.27
C PRO A 70 -38.00 21.80 1.24
N THR A 71 -39.04 21.42 1.97
CA THR A 71 -38.94 21.18 3.42
C THR A 71 -38.07 19.97 3.73
N ALA A 72 -38.15 18.90 2.91
CA ALA A 72 -37.30 17.73 3.07
C ALA A 72 -35.82 18.03 2.79
N LEU A 73 -35.51 18.89 1.81
CA LEU A 73 -34.13 19.30 1.51
C LEU A 73 -33.43 19.95 2.72
N ILE A 74 -34.17 20.74 3.50
CA ILE A 74 -33.62 21.37 4.72
C ILE A 74 -33.27 20.29 5.75
N SER A 75 -34.15 19.31 5.97
CA SER A 75 -33.92 18.19 6.89
C SER A 75 -32.78 17.27 6.43
N MET A 76 -32.63 17.05 5.12
CA MET A 76 -31.58 16.22 4.55
C MET A 76 -30.18 16.82 4.66
N ARG A 77 -30.04 18.13 4.92
CA ARG A 77 -28.73 18.80 5.03
C ARG A 77 -27.84 18.15 6.08
N ALA A 78 -28.39 17.82 7.24
CA ALA A 78 -27.64 17.17 8.32
C ALA A 78 -27.17 15.75 7.93
N GLU A 79 -28.04 15.00 7.24
CA GLU A 79 -27.73 13.65 6.77
C GLU A 79 -26.65 13.65 5.67
N VAL A 80 -26.72 14.61 4.74
CA VAL A 80 -25.70 14.83 3.71
C VAL A 80 -24.36 15.16 4.36
N LEU A 81 -24.31 16.09 5.31
CA LEU A 81 -23.07 16.45 6.02
C LEU A 81 -22.49 15.28 6.81
N ALA A 82 -23.33 14.48 7.48
CA ALA A 82 -22.89 13.29 8.21
C ALA A 82 -22.29 12.23 7.26
N SER A 83 -22.91 12.04 6.10
CA SER A 83 -22.44 11.11 5.07
C SER A 83 -21.14 11.58 4.42
N ILE A 84 -21.02 12.88 4.14
CA ILE A 84 -19.78 13.52 3.67
C ILE A 84 -18.64 13.30 4.67
N THR A 85 -18.89 13.53 5.95
CA THR A 85 -17.89 13.37 7.01
C THR A 85 -17.42 11.92 7.11
N THR A 86 -18.36 10.98 7.11
CA THR A 86 -18.05 9.53 7.20
C THR A 86 -17.27 9.03 5.98
N ALA A 87 -17.69 9.46 4.78
CA ALA A 87 -16.97 9.18 3.54
C ALA A 87 -15.56 9.79 3.55
N GLY A 88 -15.41 11.02 4.05
CA GLY A 88 -14.12 11.68 4.23
C GLY A 88 -13.16 10.87 5.10
N THR A 89 -13.63 10.35 6.24
CA THR A 89 -12.82 9.46 7.11
C THR A 89 -12.39 8.20 6.38
N THR A 90 -13.26 7.57 5.59
CA THR A 90 -12.94 6.37 4.81
C THR A 90 -11.86 6.67 3.75
N VAL A 91 -11.94 7.81 3.08
CA VAL A 91 -10.91 8.25 2.11
C VAL A 91 -9.56 8.43 2.79
N GLN A 92 -9.52 9.03 3.99
CA GLN A 92 -8.27 9.20 4.74
C GLN A 92 -7.70 7.86 5.21
N GLN A 93 -8.53 6.94 5.68
CA GLN A 93 -8.12 5.58 6.04
C GLN A 93 -7.54 4.82 4.83
N ALA A 94 -8.19 4.92 3.67
CA ALA A 94 -7.70 4.32 2.43
C ALA A 94 -6.34 4.86 2.00
N ARG A 95 -6.15 6.19 2.09
CA ARG A 95 -4.85 6.82 1.78
C ARG A 95 -3.76 6.40 2.75
N ALA A 96 -4.07 6.36 4.05
CA ALA A 96 -3.13 5.89 5.05
C ALA A 96 -2.69 4.44 4.76
N ALA A 97 -3.65 3.55 4.49
CA ALA A 97 -3.38 2.16 4.11
C ALA A 97 -2.52 2.05 2.84
N GLY A 98 -2.85 2.79 1.77
CA GLY A 98 -2.07 2.79 0.52
C GLY A 98 -0.64 3.32 0.70
N SER A 99 -0.46 4.34 1.55
CA SER A 99 0.86 4.89 1.87
C SER A 99 1.74 3.90 2.65
N GLN A 100 1.16 3.16 3.59
CA GLN A 100 1.86 2.14 4.37
C GLN A 100 2.33 1.00 3.47
N GLN A 101 1.45 0.47 2.61
CA GLN A 101 1.80 -0.58 1.66
C GLN A 101 2.91 -0.13 0.69
N SER A 102 2.83 1.12 0.20
CA SER A 102 3.86 1.68 -0.69
C SER A 102 5.23 1.76 0.01
N ALA A 103 5.25 2.16 1.29
CA ALA A 103 6.46 2.21 2.10
C ALA A 103 7.04 0.81 2.36
N GLU A 104 6.19 -0.19 2.62
CA GLU A 104 6.60 -1.58 2.80
C GLU A 104 7.20 -2.17 1.52
N MET A 105 6.58 -1.91 0.37
CA MET A 105 7.11 -2.33 -0.94
C MET A 105 8.45 -1.67 -1.27
N ALA A 106 8.61 -0.38 -0.95
CA ALA A 106 9.88 0.32 -1.08
C ALA A 106 10.95 -0.27 -0.15
N SER A 107 10.60 -0.58 1.10
CA SER A 107 11.49 -1.25 2.06
C SER A 107 11.94 -2.62 1.55
N LEU A 108 11.05 -3.44 1.00
CA LEU A 108 11.40 -4.73 0.40
C LEU A 108 12.34 -4.58 -0.79
N ALA A 109 12.09 -3.58 -1.67
CA ALA A 109 12.95 -3.33 -2.81
C ALA A 109 14.37 -2.93 -2.39
N ALA A 110 14.50 -2.09 -1.35
CA ALA A 110 15.79 -1.70 -0.78
C ALA A 110 16.55 -2.90 -0.22
N VAL A 111 15.90 -3.72 0.61
CA VAL A 111 16.52 -4.93 1.19
C VAL A 111 16.96 -5.91 0.11
N ARG A 112 16.18 -6.08 -0.96
CA ARG A 112 16.58 -6.92 -2.11
C ARG A 112 17.78 -6.36 -2.87
N ALA A 113 17.89 -5.04 -2.99
CA ALA A 113 19.05 -4.42 -3.61
C ALA A 113 20.32 -4.63 -2.78
N GLU A 114 20.24 -4.47 -1.46
CA GLU A 114 21.33 -4.75 -0.53
C GLU A 114 21.72 -6.24 -0.55
N SER A 115 20.75 -7.16 -0.60
CA SER A 115 21.02 -8.59 -0.72
C SER A 115 21.80 -8.93 -1.98
N ARG A 116 21.46 -8.31 -3.13
CA ARG A 116 22.22 -8.50 -4.38
C ARG A 116 23.66 -8.02 -4.26
N GLN A 117 23.86 -6.80 -3.72
CA GLN A 117 25.19 -6.25 -3.52
C GLN A 117 26.05 -7.13 -2.61
N LEU A 118 25.48 -7.62 -1.50
CA LEU A 118 26.18 -8.54 -0.60
C LEU A 118 26.48 -9.87 -1.29
N ALA A 119 25.53 -10.43 -2.06
CA ALA A 119 25.72 -11.69 -2.76
C ALA A 119 26.84 -11.59 -3.80
N GLU A 120 26.88 -10.52 -4.60
CA GLU A 120 27.95 -10.27 -5.57
C GLU A 120 29.32 -10.11 -4.90
N ALA A 121 29.40 -9.34 -3.82
CA ALA A 121 30.64 -9.13 -3.07
C ALA A 121 31.14 -10.45 -2.44
N THR A 122 30.22 -11.23 -1.89
CA THR A 122 30.51 -12.53 -1.26
C THR A 122 30.93 -13.56 -2.29
N GLN A 123 30.30 -13.60 -3.48
CA GLN A 123 30.69 -14.47 -4.58
C GLN A 123 32.14 -14.21 -4.99
N ARG A 124 32.49 -12.94 -5.24
CA ARG A 124 33.86 -12.56 -5.59
C ARG A 124 34.85 -12.99 -4.51
N ALA A 125 34.56 -12.68 -3.24
CA ALA A 125 35.43 -13.03 -2.13
C ALA A 125 35.68 -14.54 -2.00
N LEU A 126 34.63 -15.36 -2.16
CA LEU A 126 34.72 -16.81 -1.98
C LEU A 126 35.34 -17.51 -3.19
N PHE A 127 34.88 -17.21 -4.41
CA PHE A 127 35.18 -18.03 -5.58
C PHE A 127 36.27 -17.43 -6.47
N GLU A 128 36.35 -16.10 -6.58
CA GLU A 128 37.35 -15.41 -7.41
C GLU A 128 38.63 -15.13 -6.62
N ASP A 129 38.51 -14.38 -5.52
CA ASP A 129 39.63 -13.97 -4.68
C ASP A 129 40.09 -15.08 -3.72
N ARG A 130 39.22 -16.09 -3.51
CA ARG A 130 39.45 -17.26 -2.66
C ARG A 130 40.04 -16.90 -1.30
N ILE A 131 39.45 -15.89 -0.64
CA ILE A 131 40.08 -15.26 0.53
C ILE A 131 40.28 -16.22 1.72
N LEU A 132 39.55 -17.35 1.75
CA LEU A 132 39.61 -18.37 2.78
C LEU A 132 40.62 -19.50 2.49
N ASP A 133 41.11 -19.63 1.26
CA ASP A 133 41.95 -20.77 0.82
C ASP A 133 43.20 -20.96 1.69
N ALA A 134 43.85 -19.87 2.08
CA ALA A 134 45.05 -19.91 2.93
C ALA A 134 44.80 -20.54 4.32
N SER A 135 43.55 -20.48 4.78
CA SER A 135 43.11 -20.98 6.09
C SER A 135 42.57 -22.41 6.01
N LEU A 136 42.33 -22.94 4.81
CA LEU A 136 41.84 -24.31 4.63
C LEU A 136 42.89 -25.35 5.01
N ARG A 137 42.43 -26.43 5.64
CA ARG A 137 43.21 -27.56 6.13
C ARG A 137 42.43 -28.84 5.87
N PHE A 138 42.90 -29.61 4.90
CA PHE A 138 42.33 -30.90 4.54
C PHE A 138 43.13 -32.04 5.21
N ALA A 139 42.44 -33.08 5.66
CA ALA A 139 43.05 -34.28 6.21
C ALA A 139 43.69 -35.16 5.13
N SER A 140 43.25 -35.02 3.87
CA SER A 140 43.82 -35.75 2.73
C SER A 140 43.60 -35.03 1.39
N PRO A 141 44.38 -35.36 0.34
CA PRO A 141 44.14 -34.84 -1.01
C PRO A 141 42.74 -35.18 -1.56
N ALA A 142 42.19 -36.35 -1.21
CA ALA A 142 40.86 -36.74 -1.65
C ALA A 142 39.75 -35.87 -1.02
N GLU A 143 39.95 -35.41 0.21
CA GLU A 143 39.03 -34.48 0.87
C GLU A 143 39.09 -33.08 0.25
N GLU A 144 40.31 -32.61 -0.08
CA GLU A 144 40.49 -31.37 -0.82
C GLU A 144 39.78 -31.42 -2.19
N GLU A 145 39.99 -32.49 -2.96
CA GLU A 145 39.32 -32.69 -4.24
C GLU A 145 37.78 -32.70 -4.09
N ALA A 146 37.26 -33.43 -3.10
CA ALA A 146 35.83 -33.44 -2.82
C ALA A 146 35.29 -32.06 -2.41
N TYR A 147 36.07 -31.27 -1.65
CA TYR A 147 35.72 -29.89 -1.31
C TYR A 147 35.66 -29.00 -2.56
N ARG A 148 36.67 -29.07 -3.43
CA ARG A 148 36.72 -28.31 -4.68
C ARG A 148 35.61 -28.70 -5.65
N GLN A 149 35.22 -29.97 -5.68
CA GLN A 149 34.07 -30.41 -6.47
C GLN A 149 32.77 -29.76 -5.96
N ARG A 150 32.52 -29.76 -4.64
CA ARG A 150 31.33 -29.09 -4.08
C ARG A 150 31.35 -27.58 -4.31
N GLU A 151 32.52 -26.95 -4.19
CA GLU A 151 32.72 -25.53 -4.49
C GLU A 151 32.32 -25.21 -5.95
N ALA A 152 32.79 -26.01 -6.92
CA ALA A 152 32.43 -25.85 -8.33
C ALA A 152 30.93 -26.10 -8.60
N GLU A 153 30.34 -27.11 -7.95
CA GLU A 153 28.89 -27.38 -8.05
C GLU A 153 28.06 -26.22 -7.50
N ARG A 154 28.46 -25.62 -6.37
CA ARG A 154 27.79 -24.44 -5.80
C ARG A 154 27.91 -23.22 -6.70
N LEU A 155 29.08 -22.98 -7.31
CA LEU A 155 29.26 -21.89 -8.26
C LEU A 155 28.36 -22.09 -9.50
N ALA A 156 28.29 -23.30 -10.04
CA ALA A 156 27.40 -23.62 -11.15
C ALA A 156 25.91 -23.41 -10.79
N LEU A 157 25.51 -23.74 -9.56
CA LEU A 157 24.16 -23.44 -9.07
C LEU A 157 23.91 -21.93 -9.03
N ILE A 158 24.85 -21.13 -8.52
CA ILE A 158 24.75 -19.66 -8.50
C ILE A 158 24.60 -19.12 -9.92
N ASP A 159 25.45 -19.56 -10.84
CA ASP A 159 25.44 -19.11 -12.24
C ASP A 159 24.15 -19.52 -12.98
N SER A 160 23.45 -20.54 -12.51
CA SER A 160 22.15 -20.98 -13.06
C SER A 160 20.95 -20.17 -12.57
N LEU A 161 21.11 -19.32 -11.54
CA LEU A 161 20.02 -18.49 -11.01
C LEU A 161 19.65 -17.39 -12.00
N ASP A 162 18.35 -17.20 -12.24
CA ASP A 162 17.87 -16.10 -13.09
C ASP A 162 18.03 -14.75 -12.35
N PRO A 163 18.86 -13.81 -12.83
CA PRO A 163 19.04 -12.51 -12.16
C PRO A 163 17.76 -11.66 -12.10
N ARG A 164 16.76 -11.97 -12.93
CA ARG A 164 15.44 -11.30 -12.92
C ARG A 164 14.51 -11.85 -11.85
N ASN A 165 14.77 -13.06 -11.35
CA ASN A 165 13.96 -13.64 -10.30
C ASN A 165 14.27 -12.91 -8.97
N PRO A 166 13.25 -12.31 -8.31
CA PRO A 166 13.45 -11.56 -7.07
C PRO A 166 13.98 -12.40 -5.90
N ARG A 167 13.94 -13.73 -6.01
CA ARG A 167 14.45 -14.68 -5.01
C ARG A 167 15.92 -15.02 -5.20
N SER A 168 16.49 -14.82 -6.40
CA SER A 168 17.84 -15.29 -6.73
C SER A 168 18.93 -14.76 -5.78
N ALA A 169 18.84 -13.50 -5.34
CA ALA A 169 19.80 -12.95 -4.38
C ALA A 169 19.77 -13.68 -3.02
N ARG A 170 18.57 -14.06 -2.54
CA ARG A 170 18.42 -14.87 -1.31
C ARG A 170 19.02 -16.24 -1.51
N ASP A 171 18.70 -16.88 -2.63
CA ASP A 171 19.12 -18.25 -2.91
C ASP A 171 20.65 -18.32 -3.10
N GLN A 172 21.25 -17.33 -3.75
CA GLN A 172 22.70 -17.14 -3.86
C GLN A 172 23.35 -16.96 -2.47
N LEU A 173 22.81 -16.10 -1.61
CA LEU A 173 23.30 -15.92 -0.23
C LEU A 173 23.22 -17.23 0.58
N LEU A 174 22.16 -18.03 0.40
CA LEU A 174 22.02 -19.34 1.06
C LEU A 174 23.07 -20.34 0.58
N ILE A 175 23.38 -20.37 -0.72
CA ILE A 175 24.45 -21.20 -1.28
C ILE A 175 25.81 -20.75 -0.74
N GLN A 176 26.06 -19.44 -0.71
CA GLN A 176 27.31 -18.87 -0.19
C GLN A 176 27.50 -19.13 1.30
N ARG A 177 26.42 -19.05 2.09
CA ARG A 177 26.43 -19.44 3.51
C ARG A 177 26.91 -20.89 3.67
N ASP A 178 26.36 -21.82 2.88
CA ASP A 178 26.75 -23.23 2.92
C ASP A 178 28.21 -23.43 2.49
N GLN A 179 28.72 -22.64 1.53
CA GLN A 179 30.14 -22.62 1.16
C GLN A 179 31.04 -22.13 2.32
N VAL A 180 30.62 -21.08 3.03
CA VAL A 180 31.34 -20.59 4.22
C VAL A 180 31.34 -21.64 5.34
N ASP A 181 30.20 -22.27 5.61
CA ASP A 181 30.07 -23.34 6.60
C ASP A 181 30.97 -24.54 6.24
N ASP A 182 31.03 -24.93 4.96
CA ASP A 182 31.91 -26.00 4.46
C ASP A 182 33.39 -25.58 4.60
N ALA A 183 33.76 -24.34 4.26
CA ALA A 183 35.12 -23.83 4.46
C ALA A 183 35.52 -23.84 5.95
N MET A 184 34.61 -23.43 6.84
CA MET A 184 34.82 -23.45 8.29
C MET A 184 35.03 -24.87 8.82
N ALA A 185 34.27 -25.86 8.31
CA ALA A 185 34.46 -27.27 8.64
C ALA A 185 35.84 -27.80 8.23
N HIS A 186 36.48 -27.18 7.24
CA HIS A 186 37.84 -27.49 6.78
C HIS A 186 38.87 -26.47 7.30
N GLY A 187 38.63 -25.83 8.45
CA GLY A 187 39.64 -25.05 9.17
C GLY A 187 39.64 -23.54 8.93
N ALA A 188 38.76 -23.02 8.05
CA ALA A 188 38.59 -21.58 7.89
C ALA A 188 37.93 -20.90 9.12
N ASP A 189 37.42 -21.66 10.09
CA ASP A 189 36.89 -21.16 11.36
C ASP A 189 37.92 -20.38 12.19
N ARG A 190 39.22 -20.63 11.95
CA ARG A 190 40.34 -19.87 12.54
C ARG A 190 40.54 -18.50 11.90
N ASP A 191 39.98 -18.27 10.72
CA ASP A 191 40.02 -16.98 10.05
C ASP A 191 38.84 -16.11 10.50
N PRO A 192 39.07 -14.95 11.15
CA PRO A 192 37.97 -14.10 11.62
C PRO A 192 37.08 -13.61 10.47
N ARG A 193 37.60 -13.57 9.24
CA ARG A 193 36.83 -13.15 8.06
C ARG A 193 35.73 -14.15 7.70
N ALA A 194 35.93 -15.46 7.95
CA ALA A 194 34.91 -16.48 7.68
C ALA A 194 33.68 -16.27 8.56
N GLN A 195 33.89 -16.10 9.87
CA GLN A 195 32.80 -15.83 10.82
C GLN A 195 32.11 -14.49 10.52
N GLN A 196 32.87 -13.44 10.22
CA GLN A 196 32.30 -12.14 9.84
C GLN A 196 31.40 -12.24 8.60
N MET A 197 31.86 -12.95 7.57
CA MET A 197 31.09 -13.16 6.34
C MET A 197 29.79 -13.94 6.62
N ARG A 198 29.89 -15.03 7.41
CA ARG A 198 28.73 -15.82 7.84
C ARG A 198 27.70 -14.95 8.57
N ASP A 199 28.15 -14.13 9.50
CA ASP A 199 27.26 -13.24 10.29
C ASP A 199 26.61 -12.17 9.42
N GLN A 200 27.34 -11.63 8.42
CA GLN A 200 26.79 -10.68 7.45
C GLN A 200 25.70 -11.33 6.59
N ILE A 201 25.94 -12.54 6.08
CA ILE A 201 24.96 -13.30 5.31
C ILE A 201 23.72 -13.61 6.17
N ASP A 202 23.91 -14.11 7.40
CA ASP A 202 22.82 -14.46 8.31
C ASP A 202 21.99 -13.23 8.74
N ARG A 203 22.64 -12.07 8.90
CA ARG A 203 21.95 -10.81 9.12
C ARG A 203 21.09 -10.43 7.91
N GLN A 204 21.65 -10.49 6.70
CA GLN A 204 20.95 -10.09 5.50
C GLN A 204 19.78 -11.01 5.18
N LEU A 205 19.95 -12.33 5.33
CA LEU A 205 18.87 -13.31 5.15
C LEU A 205 17.71 -13.08 6.13
N ARG A 206 18.00 -12.69 7.38
CA ARG A 206 16.96 -12.29 8.36
C ARG A 206 16.23 -11.03 7.93
N LEU A 207 16.96 -9.98 7.54
CA LEU A 207 16.36 -8.73 7.05
C LEU A 207 15.46 -8.98 5.84
N GLN A 208 15.90 -9.81 4.90
CA GLN A 208 15.11 -10.17 3.72
C GLN A 208 13.88 -10.99 4.08
N ARG A 209 13.99 -11.97 4.97
CA ARG A 209 12.84 -12.73 5.49
C ARG A 209 11.79 -11.81 6.10
N ASP A 210 12.21 -10.92 6.99
CA ASP A 210 11.29 -10.03 7.71
C ASP A 210 10.65 -9.00 6.77
N ALA A 211 11.38 -8.53 5.74
CA ALA A 211 10.82 -7.64 4.72
C ALA A 211 9.80 -8.36 3.83
N GLU A 212 10.04 -9.62 3.44
CA GLU A 212 9.10 -10.39 2.64
C GLU A 212 7.83 -10.74 3.41
N ILE A 213 7.95 -11.10 4.69
CA ILE A 213 6.79 -11.36 5.55
C ILE A 213 5.94 -10.09 5.71
N ARG A 214 6.57 -8.93 5.95
CA ARG A 214 5.86 -7.64 6.02
C ARG A 214 5.15 -7.31 4.72
N ALA A 215 5.75 -7.64 3.56
CA ALA A 215 5.13 -7.48 2.26
C ALA A 215 4.04 -8.54 1.94
N GLY A 216 3.60 -9.31 2.93
CA GLY A 216 2.48 -10.26 2.82
C GLY A 216 2.87 -11.69 2.44
N ARG A 217 4.16 -12.04 2.46
CA ARG A 217 4.59 -13.43 2.22
C ARG A 217 4.27 -14.32 3.42
N ASP A 218 3.73 -15.52 3.16
CA ASP A 218 3.48 -16.50 4.21
C ASP A 218 4.83 -17.00 4.81
N PRO A 219 5.01 -16.91 6.14
CA PRO A 219 6.25 -17.34 6.79
C PRO A 219 6.57 -18.83 6.58
N LYS A 220 5.55 -19.72 6.58
CA LYS A 220 5.78 -21.16 6.46
C LYS A 220 6.18 -21.54 5.04
N GLU A 221 5.62 -20.87 4.03
CA GLU A 221 6.04 -21.02 2.64
C GLU A 221 7.49 -20.56 2.45
N TYR A 222 7.85 -19.39 3.00
CA TYR A 222 9.23 -18.91 2.97
C TYR A 222 10.19 -19.94 3.58
N ASP A 223 9.90 -20.38 4.81
CA ASP A 223 10.77 -21.30 5.55
C ASP A 223 10.89 -22.65 4.84
N ARG A 224 9.78 -23.18 4.27
CA ARG A 224 9.78 -24.42 3.47
C ARG A 224 10.66 -24.32 2.23
N GLU A 225 10.62 -23.20 1.51
CA GLU A 225 11.48 -23.00 0.34
C GLU A 225 12.96 -22.94 0.71
N VAL A 226 13.29 -22.23 1.80
CA VAL A 226 14.66 -22.13 2.29
C VAL A 226 15.17 -23.51 2.71
N GLU A 227 14.37 -24.29 3.43
CA GLU A 227 14.71 -25.67 3.79
C GLU A 227 14.89 -26.58 2.57
N ALA A 228 14.00 -26.47 1.58
CA ALA A 228 14.10 -27.25 0.34
C ALA A 228 15.38 -26.93 -0.43
N LEU A 229 15.71 -25.64 -0.58
CA LEU A 229 16.97 -25.22 -1.20
C LEU A 229 18.17 -25.76 -0.43
N GLN A 230 18.22 -25.54 0.89
CA GLN A 230 19.32 -26.01 1.74
C GLN A 230 19.48 -27.54 1.72
N ALA A 231 18.38 -28.28 1.62
CA ALA A 231 18.41 -29.74 1.51
C ALA A 231 18.98 -30.21 0.15
N SER A 232 18.83 -29.41 -0.90
CA SER A 232 19.33 -29.70 -2.25
C SER A 232 20.83 -29.43 -2.44
N LEU A 233 21.45 -28.63 -1.56
CA LEU A 233 22.86 -28.24 -1.69
C LEU A 233 23.83 -29.42 -1.53
N PRO A 234 24.95 -29.44 -2.26
CA PRO A 234 25.99 -30.45 -2.08
C PRO A 234 26.66 -30.27 -0.71
N ARG A 235 26.61 -31.29 0.15
CA ARG A 235 27.17 -31.23 1.53
C ARG A 235 28.16 -32.35 1.79
N HIS A 236 29.18 -32.05 2.60
CA HIS A 236 30.12 -33.04 3.10
C HIS A 236 29.38 -34.16 3.88
N GLY A 237 29.75 -35.41 3.64
CA GLY A 237 29.18 -36.59 4.34
C GLY A 237 27.80 -37.07 3.88
N ARG A 238 27.08 -36.36 2.99
CA ARG A 238 25.87 -36.89 2.34
C ARG A 238 26.25 -37.53 1.00
N GLY A 239 26.29 -38.86 0.98
CA GLY A 239 26.54 -39.65 -0.23
C GLY A 239 25.70 -39.18 -1.42
N ALA A 240 26.29 -39.26 -2.61
CA ALA A 240 25.79 -38.74 -3.87
C ALA A 240 24.43 -39.33 -4.30
N ARG A 241 23.31 -38.88 -3.71
CA ARG A 241 22.00 -38.93 -4.37
C ARG A 241 21.93 -37.84 -5.43
N ALA A 242 22.66 -38.02 -6.53
CA ALA A 242 22.67 -37.07 -7.65
C ALA A 242 21.32 -37.06 -8.40
N GLU A 243 20.57 -38.16 -8.37
CA GLU A 243 19.31 -38.32 -9.10
C GLU A 243 18.13 -37.52 -8.50
N GLU A 244 18.01 -37.44 -7.17
CA GLU A 244 17.02 -36.54 -6.52
C GLU A 244 17.34 -35.05 -6.76
N ARG A 245 18.62 -34.71 -6.98
CA ARG A 245 19.10 -33.35 -7.23
C ARG A 245 18.85 -32.87 -8.66
N ALA A 246 19.05 -33.75 -9.65
CA ALA A 246 18.81 -33.40 -11.05
C ALA A 246 17.35 -33.05 -11.32
N ALA A 247 16.40 -33.75 -10.69
CA ALA A 247 14.96 -33.47 -10.81
C ALA A 247 14.55 -32.10 -10.25
N PHE A 248 15.22 -31.60 -9.21
CA PHE A 248 14.96 -30.28 -8.63
C PHE A 248 15.49 -29.15 -9.51
N ILE A 249 16.68 -29.33 -10.11
CA ILE A 249 17.31 -28.34 -11.01
C ILE A 249 16.59 -28.28 -12.37
N THR A 250 16.21 -29.43 -12.95
CA THR A 250 15.52 -29.48 -14.27
C THR A 250 14.02 -29.20 -14.19
N GLY A 251 13.38 -29.36 -13.03
CA GLY A 251 11.97 -29.03 -12.83
C GLY A 251 11.64 -27.54 -12.93
N GLY A 252 12.66 -26.67 -12.99
CA GLY A 252 12.50 -25.24 -13.11
C GLY A 252 11.94 -24.62 -11.83
N TRP A 253 12.61 -23.59 -11.33
CA TRP A 253 12.03 -22.62 -10.39
C TRP A 253 10.85 -21.81 -11.00
N THR A 254 10.32 -22.24 -12.15
CA THR A 254 9.19 -21.62 -12.85
C THR A 254 7.89 -22.04 -12.20
N ALA A 255 7.49 -21.30 -11.16
CA ALA A 255 6.12 -20.89 -10.81
C ALA A 255 4.94 -21.89 -10.76
N GLU A 256 5.08 -23.17 -11.08
CA GLU A 256 3.98 -24.14 -11.12
C GLU A 256 4.36 -25.45 -10.43
N MET A 257 4.44 -25.44 -9.10
CA MET A 257 4.04 -26.65 -8.40
C MET A 257 2.50 -26.75 -8.49
N PRO A 258 1.94 -27.83 -9.06
CA PRO A 258 0.50 -28.02 -9.00
C PRO A 258 0.12 -28.14 -7.53
N ILE A 259 -0.71 -27.21 -7.05
CA ILE A 259 -1.41 -27.34 -5.77
C ILE A 259 -2.39 -28.51 -5.93
N ALA A 260 -1.86 -29.73 -5.81
CA ALA A 260 -2.65 -30.94 -5.78
C ALA A 260 -3.36 -30.99 -4.42
N GLY A 261 -4.58 -30.46 -4.38
CA GLY A 261 -5.60 -30.86 -3.41
C GLY A 261 -5.60 -30.10 -2.09
N VAL A 262 -6.12 -28.87 -2.09
CA VAL A 262 -6.88 -28.36 -0.94
C VAL A 262 -8.31 -28.09 -1.41
N LYS A 263 -9.10 -29.17 -1.50
CA LYS A 263 -10.56 -29.05 -1.50
C LYS A 263 -10.99 -28.61 -0.11
N GLY A 264 -11.67 -27.46 -0.06
CA GLY A 264 -12.63 -27.06 0.96
C GLY A 264 -12.36 -27.54 2.39
N SER A 265 -11.71 -26.71 3.19
CA SER A 265 -12.01 -26.64 4.61
C SER A 265 -12.08 -25.18 5.02
N ALA A 266 -13.28 -24.79 5.44
CA ALA A 266 -13.54 -23.52 6.08
C ALA A 266 -12.60 -23.37 7.28
N MET A 267 -11.71 -22.38 7.23
CA MET A 267 -10.98 -21.92 8.41
C MET A 267 -11.95 -21.10 9.28
N PRO A 268 -12.10 -21.43 10.57
CA PRO A 268 -12.82 -20.57 11.50
C PRO A 268 -12.00 -19.30 11.77
N ALA A 269 -12.72 -18.19 11.89
CA ALA A 269 -12.20 -16.89 12.28
C ALA A 269 -11.49 -16.96 13.64
N LEU A 270 -10.16 -16.86 13.62
CA LEU A 270 -9.31 -16.54 14.77
C LEU A 270 -8.57 -15.25 14.45
N ALA A 271 -9.35 -14.17 14.29
CA ALA A 271 -8.88 -12.79 14.27
C ALA A 271 -9.51 -12.07 15.47
N ALA A 272 -9.00 -12.35 16.65
CA ALA A 272 -9.35 -11.65 17.89
C ALA A 272 -8.14 -11.63 18.82
N SER A 273 -7.05 -10.98 18.41
CA SER A 273 -5.95 -10.65 19.34
C SER A 273 -5.09 -9.44 18.97
N SER A 274 -5.28 -8.76 17.83
CA SER A 274 -4.48 -7.54 17.51
C SER A 274 -5.26 -6.22 17.58
N ALA A 275 -6.57 -6.25 17.85
CA ALA A 275 -7.39 -5.04 17.97
C ALA A 275 -7.13 -4.25 19.27
N ALA A 276 -6.51 -4.86 20.29
CA ALA A 276 -6.15 -4.20 21.54
C ALA A 276 -4.88 -3.34 21.39
N ASP A 277 -3.90 -3.79 20.60
CA ASP A 277 -2.62 -3.08 20.44
C ASP A 277 -2.71 -1.90 19.45
N GLN A 278 -3.59 -1.98 18.45
CA GLN A 278 -3.85 -0.83 17.55
C GLN A 278 -4.62 0.32 18.23
N LYS A 279 -5.32 0.05 19.33
CA LYS A 279 -6.09 1.08 20.05
C LYS A 279 -5.20 2.03 20.85
N HIS A 280 -4.00 1.61 21.23
CA HIS A 280 -3.04 2.46 21.96
C HIS A 280 -2.21 3.37 21.05
N ALA A 281 -1.92 2.95 19.81
CA ALA A 281 -1.18 3.79 18.86
C ALA A 281 -1.98 5.02 18.38
N LEU A 282 -3.31 4.93 18.29
CA LEU A 282 -4.19 6.06 17.93
C LEU A 282 -4.51 6.99 19.11
N ALA A 283 -4.42 6.50 20.36
CA ALA A 283 -4.64 7.33 21.55
C ALA A 283 -3.43 8.25 21.85
N ALA A 284 -2.21 7.79 21.60
CA ALA A 284 -0.98 8.57 21.83
C ALA A 284 -0.78 9.74 20.86
N SER A 285 -1.46 9.77 19.71
CA SER A 285 -1.40 10.92 18.78
C SER A 285 -2.44 12.02 19.09
N ALA A 286 -3.27 11.83 20.11
CA ALA A 286 -4.31 12.79 20.48
C ALA A 286 -3.95 13.66 21.70
N GLU A 287 -2.86 13.36 22.43
CA GLU A 287 -2.50 14.09 23.67
C GLU A 287 -1.51 15.26 23.49
N GLU A 288 -0.99 15.52 22.29
CA GLU A 288 -0.05 16.65 22.04
C GLU A 288 -0.69 17.91 21.40
N MET A 289 -2.01 18.12 21.55
CA MET A 289 -2.70 19.34 21.11
C MET A 289 -3.53 20.02 22.22
N GLU A 290 -3.01 20.09 23.45
CA GLU A 290 -3.55 21.03 24.45
C GLU A 290 -2.69 22.29 24.49
N GLY A 291 -3.14 23.34 23.79
CA GLY A 291 -2.41 24.61 23.82
C GLY A 291 -2.93 25.75 22.97
N GLU A 292 -4.20 25.80 22.55
CA GLU A 292 -4.76 27.04 22.02
C GLU A 292 -6.28 27.10 22.20
N ALA A 293 -6.74 28.16 22.88
CA ALA A 293 -8.16 28.37 23.16
C ALA A 293 -8.95 28.50 21.84
N PRO A 294 -10.11 27.84 21.70
CA PRO A 294 -10.86 27.90 20.45
C PRO A 294 -11.44 29.30 20.26
N ALA A 295 -11.05 29.93 19.16
CA ALA A 295 -11.82 31.02 18.59
C ALA A 295 -13.23 30.49 18.29
N THR A 296 -14.25 31.14 18.86
CA THR A 296 -15.65 30.96 18.51
C THR A 296 -15.80 31.15 17.00
N PHE A 297 -16.05 30.08 16.25
CA PHE A 297 -16.37 30.15 14.83
C PHE A 297 -17.56 29.29 14.48
N ASP A 298 -18.56 29.99 13.94
CA ASP A 298 -19.82 29.52 13.43
C ASP A 298 -19.65 28.66 12.16
N ASP A 299 -20.54 27.67 12.05
CA ASP A 299 -20.90 26.89 10.87
C ASP A 299 -20.12 25.58 10.59
N PRO A 300 -20.67 24.41 10.98
CA PRO A 300 -20.09 23.09 10.68
C PRO A 300 -19.92 22.81 9.18
N VAL A 301 -20.60 23.57 8.30
CA VAL A 301 -20.40 23.48 6.85
C VAL A 301 -19.03 23.99 6.42
N GLN A 302 -18.48 25.02 7.07
CA GLN A 302 -17.13 25.50 6.77
C GLN A 302 -16.06 24.49 7.21
N GLN A 303 -16.29 23.78 8.32
CA GLN A 303 -15.40 22.71 8.78
C GLN A 303 -15.39 21.53 7.82
N ALA A 304 -16.56 21.09 7.35
CA ALA A 304 -16.67 20.04 6.34
C ALA A 304 -16.03 20.48 5.01
N ALA A 305 -16.23 21.72 4.58
CA ALA A 305 -15.60 22.27 3.37
C ALA A 305 -14.08 22.36 3.49
N ALA A 306 -13.54 22.75 4.66
CA ALA A 306 -12.10 22.77 4.91
C ALA A 306 -11.49 21.36 4.93
N GLN A 307 -12.18 20.38 5.52
CA GLN A 307 -11.76 18.98 5.50
C GLN A 307 -11.79 18.38 4.09
N LEU A 308 -12.81 18.71 3.28
CA LEU A 308 -12.88 18.30 1.87
C LEU A 308 -11.79 18.95 1.02
N LYS A 309 -11.50 20.24 1.24
CA LYS A 309 -10.42 20.96 0.59
C LYS A 309 -9.05 20.39 0.98
N ALA A 310 -8.83 20.07 2.25
CA ALA A 310 -7.63 19.38 2.73
C ALA A 310 -7.53 17.95 2.17
N ALA A 311 -8.65 17.29 1.93
CA ALA A 311 -8.71 16.01 1.23
C ALA A 311 -8.48 16.12 -0.29
N GLY A 312 -8.23 17.31 -0.84
CA GLY A 312 -8.00 17.54 -2.26
C GLY A 312 -9.26 17.52 -3.12
N VAL A 313 -10.45 17.49 -2.49
CA VAL A 313 -11.73 17.63 -3.19
C VAL A 313 -11.93 19.12 -3.48
N SER A 314 -11.55 19.54 -4.69
CA SER A 314 -11.86 20.88 -5.16
C SER A 314 -13.35 20.97 -5.46
N ALA A 315 -14.08 21.79 -4.71
CA ALA A 315 -15.47 22.10 -5.04
C ALA A 315 -15.52 22.73 -6.44
N PRO A 316 -16.49 22.34 -7.30
CA PRO A 316 -16.71 23.03 -8.56
C PRO A 316 -16.97 24.51 -8.27
N ALA A 317 -16.32 25.40 -9.02
CA ALA A 317 -16.49 26.84 -8.88
C ALA A 317 -17.99 27.18 -8.94
N VAL A 318 -18.53 27.72 -7.85
CA VAL A 318 -19.90 28.24 -7.84
C VAL A 318 -19.93 29.38 -8.86
N PRO A 319 -20.79 29.35 -9.88
CA PRO A 319 -20.89 30.47 -10.82
C PRO A 319 -21.30 31.72 -10.04
N GLU A 320 -20.47 32.77 -10.12
CA GLU A 320 -20.76 34.07 -9.53
C GLU A 320 -22.16 34.52 -9.95
N ALA A 321 -23.00 34.82 -8.96
CA ALA A 321 -24.35 35.31 -9.19
C ALA A 321 -24.28 36.63 -9.98
N VAL A 322 -24.83 36.63 -11.19
CA VAL A 322 -25.03 37.82 -12.01
C VAL A 322 -25.92 38.79 -11.22
N THR A 323 -25.33 39.86 -10.69
CA THR A 323 -26.06 40.99 -10.11
C THR A 323 -26.96 41.62 -11.17
N PRO A 324 -28.29 41.68 -10.97
CA PRO A 324 -29.16 42.40 -11.90
C PRO A 324 -28.95 43.91 -11.72
N GLY A 325 -28.44 44.55 -12.78
CA GLY A 325 -28.22 45.99 -12.84
C GLY A 325 -29.53 46.76 -12.67
N SER A 326 -29.54 47.65 -11.68
CA SER A 326 -30.57 48.63 -11.41
C SER A 326 -30.40 49.85 -12.33
N ASP A 327 -31.00 49.81 -13.52
CA ASP A 327 -31.19 50.99 -14.37
C ASP A 327 -32.60 51.58 -14.15
N VAL A 328 -32.74 52.44 -13.16
CA VAL A 328 -33.90 53.33 -12.98
C VAL A 328 -33.59 54.66 -13.66
N ARG A 329 -34.00 54.82 -14.92
CA ARG A 329 -34.03 56.14 -15.59
C ARG A 329 -35.30 56.88 -15.20
N THR A 330 -35.16 57.85 -14.30
CA THR A 330 -36.12 58.93 -14.08
C THR A 330 -36.01 59.96 -15.22
N ALA A 331 -36.98 59.98 -16.12
CA ALA A 331 -37.14 61.07 -17.09
C ALA A 331 -38.05 62.15 -16.48
N HIS A 332 -37.45 63.32 -16.24
CA HIS A 332 -38.07 64.49 -15.65
C HIS A 332 -38.85 65.26 -16.73
N THR A 333 -40.16 65.42 -16.54
CA THR A 333 -41.05 66.28 -17.33
C THR A 333 -40.76 67.75 -17.02
N GLY A 334 -40.13 68.45 -17.95
CA GLY A 334 -39.93 69.90 -17.92
C GLY A 334 -40.83 70.60 -18.93
N GLU A 335 -42.03 71.00 -18.49
CA GLU A 335 -42.99 71.81 -19.23
C GLU A 335 -42.58 73.30 -19.10
N ARG A 336 -42.32 74.00 -20.22
CA ARG A 336 -42.18 75.47 -20.28
C ARG A 336 -42.84 76.03 -21.54
N ILE A 337 -43.85 76.88 -21.33
CA ILE A 337 -44.53 77.76 -22.29
C ILE A 337 -44.75 79.10 -21.54
N PRO A 338 -44.78 80.30 -22.16
CA PRO A 338 -43.86 80.98 -23.11
C PRO A 338 -43.43 82.37 -22.54
N PRO A 339 -42.97 83.33 -23.36
CA PRO A 339 -43.77 84.56 -23.44
C PRO A 339 -44.02 85.08 -24.86
N ARG A 340 -45.11 85.86 -24.95
CA ARG A 340 -45.71 86.53 -26.10
C ARG A 340 -44.80 87.54 -26.80
N ALA A 341 -45.04 87.71 -28.11
CA ALA A 341 -45.20 89.01 -28.76
C ALA A 341 -46.64 89.09 -29.28
#